data_AF-A0A847BFX4-F1
#
_entry.id   AF-A0A847BFX4-F1
#
_cell.length_a   1.000
_cell.length_b   1.000
_cell.length_c   1.000
_cell.angle_alpha   90.00
_cell.angle_beta   90.00
_cell.angle_gamma   90.00
#
_symmetry.space_group_name_H-M   'P 1'
#
loop_
_entity.id
_entity.type
_entity.pdbx_description
1 polymer ?
#
loop_
_entity_poly.entity_id
_entity_poly.type
_entity_poly.pdbx_seq_one_letter_code
_entity_poly.pdbx_strand_id
1 'polypeptide(L)'
;TDAIYDRFGLDWYINLNAFAAGVITIGFIFGAYMGETFRGAFMAVENGQIEAGKAYGMTPWLVFRRIQFPQMMRHALPGISNNWMVLLKTTALVSVIGLSDMVRVAAEASRATHEPFTFLIPVAIVYLLIASVSEWLFVWLQKRYNVGFGGR
;
A
#
# COMPACT_ATOMS: atom_id res chain seq x y z
N THR A 1 27.85 8.26 -10.99
CA THR A 1 26.94 7.40 -11.77
C THR A 1 27.58 6.99 -13.09
N ASP A 2 28.92 7.08 -13.17
CA ASP A 2 29.64 7.18 -14.45
C ASP A 2 30.48 5.93 -14.78
N ALA A 3 30.59 4.98 -13.85
CA ALA A 3 31.44 3.79 -14.03
C ALA A 3 30.85 2.73 -14.97
N ILE A 4 29.54 2.79 -15.25
CA ILE A 4 28.85 1.81 -16.12
C ILE A 4 28.85 2.29 -17.58
N TYR A 5 28.81 3.61 -17.80
CA TYR A 5 28.83 4.25 -19.12
C TYR A 5 30.11 3.91 -19.91
N ASP A 6 31.25 3.99 -19.23
CA ASP A 6 32.57 3.84 -19.85
C ASP A 6 32.86 2.40 -20.32
N ARG A 7 32.13 1.41 -19.80
CA ARG A 7 32.43 -0.02 -20.03
C ARG A 7 31.54 -0.71 -21.06
N PHE A 8 30.34 -0.20 -21.33
CA PHE A 8 29.37 -0.91 -22.16
C PHE A 8 28.72 -0.09 -23.28
N GLY A 9 28.99 1.22 -23.40
CA GLY A 9 28.45 2.05 -24.49
C GLY A 9 26.92 2.03 -24.62
N LEU A 10 26.25 1.62 -23.53
CA LEU A 10 24.81 1.41 -23.44
C LEU A 10 24.28 2.44 -22.45
N ASP A 11 23.69 3.51 -22.99
CA ASP A 11 22.88 4.47 -22.27
C ASP A 11 21.59 3.79 -21.82
N TRP A 12 21.68 2.90 -20.82
CA TRP A 12 20.49 2.33 -20.20
C TRP A 12 19.89 3.37 -19.25
N TYR A 13 19.32 4.42 -19.85
CA TYR A 13 18.59 5.46 -19.13
C TYR A 13 17.19 4.90 -18.82
N ILE A 14 17.04 4.21 -17.68
CA ILE A 14 15.70 3.82 -17.23
C ILE A 14 15.02 5.09 -16.74
N ASN A 15 14.19 5.70 -17.59
CA ASN A 15 13.14 6.60 -17.15
C ASN A 15 12.12 5.77 -16.36
N LEU A 16 12.46 5.38 -15.13
CA LEU A 16 11.51 4.82 -14.19
C LEU A 16 10.53 5.92 -13.85
N ASN A 17 9.32 5.81 -14.40
CA ASN A 17 8.19 6.64 -14.00
C ASN A 17 8.11 6.64 -12.47
N ALA A 18 8.16 7.83 -11.85
CA ALA A 18 8.13 7.98 -10.39
C ALA A 18 6.94 7.24 -9.76
N PHE A 19 5.82 7.17 -10.48
CA PHE A 19 4.68 6.35 -10.11
C PHE A 19 5.02 4.86 -10.05
N ALA A 20 5.64 4.32 -11.10
CA ALA A 20 6.02 2.90 -11.16
C ALA A 20 7.06 2.55 -10.08
N ALA A 21 8.05 3.41 -9.87
CA ALA A 21 9.02 3.26 -8.78
C ALA A 21 8.34 3.27 -7.40
N GLY A 22 7.39 4.19 -7.19
CA GLY A 22 6.58 4.26 -5.97
C GLY A 22 5.74 3.01 -5.74
N VAL A 23 5.03 2.52 -6.77
CA VAL A 23 4.21 1.30 -6.71
C VAL A 23 5.07 0.07 -6.37
N ILE A 24 6.22 -0.10 -7.02
CA ILE A 24 7.11 -1.24 -6.78
C ILE A 24 7.68 -1.17 -5.35
N THR A 25 8.15 0.00 -4.92
CA THR A 25 8.71 0.20 -3.58
C THR A 25 7.68 -0.11 -2.49
N ILE A 26 6.48 0.45 -2.61
CA ILE A 26 5.39 0.21 -1.66
C ILE A 26 4.95 -1.26 -1.71
N GLY A 27 4.78 -1.83 -2.91
CA GLY A 27 4.39 -3.22 -3.08
C GLY A 27 5.37 -4.18 -2.41
N PHE A 28 6.68 -3.91 -2.51
CA PHE A 28 7.71 -4.71 -1.88
C PHE A 28 7.68 -4.61 -0.35
N ILE A 29 7.59 -3.39 0.19
CA ILE A 29 7.55 -3.13 1.64
C ILE A 29 6.30 -3.78 2.26
N PHE A 30 5.12 -3.51 1.71
CA PHE A 30 3.87 -4.05 2.24
C PHE A 30 3.72 -5.55 1.97
N GLY A 31 4.32 -6.07 0.90
CA GLY A 31 4.45 -7.51 0.67
C GLY A 31 5.20 -8.19 1.81
N ALA A 32 6.33 -7.61 2.26
CA ALA A 32 7.08 -8.12 3.40
C ALA A 32 6.28 -8.05 4.71
N TYR A 33 5.60 -6.94 5.00
CA TYR A 33 4.74 -6.80 6.18
C TYR A 33 3.57 -7.80 6.18
N MET A 34 2.97 -8.05 5.01
CA MET A 34 1.91 -9.03 4.88
C MET A 34 2.47 -10.45 5.13
N GLY A 35 3.65 -10.76 4.59
CA GLY A 35 4.34 -12.02 4.83
C GLY A 35 4.57 -12.30 6.32
N GLU A 36 5.05 -11.30 7.06
CA GLU A 36 5.26 -11.42 8.52
C GLU A 36 3.93 -11.60 9.27
N THR A 37 2.87 -10.92 8.84
CA THR A 37 1.52 -11.06 9.42
C THR A 37 0.98 -12.48 9.21
N PHE A 38 1.11 -13.02 8.00
CA PHE A 38 0.72 -14.39 7.69
C PHE A 38 1.57 -15.42 8.44
N ARG A 39 2.88 -15.17 8.57
CA ARG A 39 3.79 -16.02 9.34
C ARG A 39 3.40 -16.05 10.82
N GLY A 40 3.16 -14.89 11.43
CA GLY A 40 2.70 -14.77 12.81
C GLY A 40 1.35 -15.47 13.02
N ALA A 41 0.41 -15.28 12.10
CA ALA A 41 -0.89 -15.93 12.15
C ALA A 41 -0.82 -17.45 11.98
N PHE A 42 0.11 -17.96 11.16
CA PHE A 42 0.32 -19.40 11.00
C PHE A 42 0.88 -20.05 12.27
N MET A 43 1.82 -19.37 12.96
CA MET A 43 2.38 -19.84 14.23
C MET A 43 1.41 -19.73 15.41
N ALA A 44 0.38 -18.89 15.30
CA ALA A 44 -0.63 -18.72 16.35
C ALA A 44 -1.62 -19.91 16.43
N VAL A 45 -1.70 -20.75 15.40
CA VAL A 45 -2.57 -21.93 15.40
C VAL A 45 -1.97 -23.02 16.28
N GLU A 46 -2.78 -23.56 17.19
CA GLU A 46 -2.36 -24.60 18.13
C GLU A 46 -2.05 -25.92 17.39
N ASN A 47 -0.85 -26.48 17.62
CA ASN A 47 -0.40 -27.72 16.98
C ASN A 47 -1.30 -28.93 17.33
N GLY A 48 -1.90 -28.95 18.52
CA GLY A 48 -2.80 -30.03 18.96
C GLY A 48 -4.02 -30.19 18.05
N GLN A 49 -4.56 -29.11 17.48
CA GLN A 49 -5.67 -29.16 16.51
C GLN A 49 -5.24 -29.86 15.21
N ILE A 50 -4.01 -29.62 14.78
CA ILE A 50 -3.43 -30.19 13.56
C ILE A 50 -3.15 -31.69 13.78
N GLU A 51 -2.59 -32.05 14.93
CA GLU A 51 -2.32 -33.43 15.32
C GLU A 51 -3.62 -34.24 15.50
N ALA A 52 -4.66 -33.67 16.10
CA ALA A 52 -5.98 -34.29 16.23
C ALA A 52 -6.62 -34.57 14.86
N GLY A 53 -6.52 -33.63 13.92
CA GLY A 53 -6.99 -33.82 12.54
C GLY A 53 -6.27 -34.98 11.83
N LYS A 54 -4.95 -35.06 11.99
CA LYS A 54 -4.14 -36.17 11.46
C LYS A 54 -4.50 -37.51 12.11
N ALA A 55 -4.71 -37.54 13.44
CA ALA A 55 -5.12 -38.74 14.17
C ALA A 55 -6.51 -39.25 13.75
N TYR A 56 -7.40 -38.35 13.34
CA TYR A 56 -8.71 -38.67 12.76
C TYR A 56 -8.65 -39.13 11.29
N GLY A 57 -7.46 -39.29 10.71
CA GLY A 57 -7.28 -39.74 9.32
C GLY A 57 -7.48 -38.65 8.27
N MET A 58 -7.50 -37.37 8.65
CA MET A 58 -7.58 -36.29 7.67
C MET A 58 -6.28 -36.15 6.88
N THR A 59 -6.39 -35.96 5.57
CA THR A 59 -5.23 -35.65 4.72
C THR A 59 -4.67 -34.26 5.06
N PRO A 60 -3.37 -34.00 4.82
CA PRO A 60 -2.75 -32.70 5.12
C PRO A 60 -3.49 -31.51 4.51
N TRP A 61 -4.01 -31.68 3.28
CA TRP A 61 -4.81 -30.66 2.61
C TRP A 61 -6.16 -30.41 3.30
N LEU A 62 -6.82 -31.47 3.79
CA LEU A 62 -8.09 -31.35 4.49
C LEU A 62 -7.92 -30.65 5.85
N VAL A 63 -6.86 -30.99 6.59
CA VAL A 63 -6.47 -30.32 7.84
C VAL A 63 -6.18 -28.84 7.58
N PHE A 64 -5.39 -28.53 6.56
CA PHE A 64 -5.11 -27.14 6.20
C PHE A 64 -6.39 -26.36 5.89
N ARG A 65 -7.23 -26.87 4.97
CA ARG A 65 -8.42 -26.14 4.51
C ARG A 65 -9.50 -25.99 5.57
N ARG A 66 -9.74 -27.02 6.40
CA ARG A 66 -10.85 -27.02 7.38
C ARG A 66 -10.45 -26.57 8.78
N ILE A 67 -9.20 -26.75 9.19
CA ILE A 67 -8.76 -26.50 10.57
C ILE A 67 -7.80 -25.30 10.58
N GLN A 68 -6.68 -25.40 9.87
CA GLN A 68 -5.59 -24.44 10.00
C GLN A 68 -5.93 -23.08 9.36
N PHE A 69 -6.44 -23.07 8.13
CA PHE A 69 -6.71 -21.84 7.37
C PHE A 69 -7.80 -20.95 8.01
N PRO A 70 -8.95 -21.47 8.47
CA PRO A 70 -9.95 -20.63 9.13
C PRO A 70 -9.45 -20.03 10.46
N GLN A 71 -8.65 -20.80 11.22
CA GLN A 71 -8.10 -20.35 12.49
C GLN A 71 -6.98 -19.32 12.29
N MET A 72 -6.03 -19.58 11.38
CA MET A 72 -4.98 -18.62 11.06
C MET A 72 -5.58 -17.29 10.57
N MET A 73 -6.65 -17.34 9.76
CA MET A 73 -7.25 -16.13 9.21
C MET A 73 -7.83 -15.23 10.30
N ARG A 74 -8.38 -15.80 11.38
CA ARG A 74 -8.86 -15.02 12.54
C ARG A 74 -7.73 -14.25 13.22
N HIS A 75 -6.52 -14.81 13.25
CA HIS A 75 -5.33 -14.14 13.78
C HIS A 75 -4.69 -13.17 12.78
N ALA A 76 -4.77 -13.46 11.48
CA ALA A 76 -4.21 -12.61 10.42
C ALA A 76 -5.05 -11.34 10.18
N LEU A 77 -6.38 -11.42 10.30
CA LEU A 77 -7.31 -10.34 9.95
C LEU A 77 -7.01 -8.99 10.66
N PRO A 78 -6.74 -8.94 11.98
CA PRO A 78 -6.36 -7.69 12.64
C PRO A 78 -5.07 -7.09 12.07
N GLY A 79 -4.05 -7.91 11.82
CA GLY A 79 -2.77 -7.46 11.26
C GLY A 79 -2.89 -6.98 9.81
N ILE A 80 -3.67 -7.69 8.99
CA ILE A 80 -3.99 -7.28 7.62
C ILE A 80 -4.72 -5.94 7.63
N SER A 81 -5.73 -5.76 8.49
CA SER A 81 -6.46 -4.51 8.60
C SER A 81 -5.56 -3.34 9.02
N ASN A 82 -4.59 -3.58 9.90
CA ASN A 82 -3.64 -2.57 10.32
C ASN A 82 -2.71 -2.17 9.16
N ASN A 83 -2.09 -3.15 8.50
CA ASN A 83 -1.19 -2.90 7.36
C ASN A 83 -1.94 -2.24 6.19
N TRP A 84 -3.18 -2.61 5.94
CA TRP A 84 -4.03 -1.97 4.94
C TRP A 84 -4.25 -0.47 5.22
N MET A 85 -4.46 -0.10 6.49
CA MET A 85 -4.63 1.30 6.89
C MET A 85 -3.35 2.11 6.66
N VAL A 86 -2.18 1.55 6.96
CA VAL A 86 -0.89 2.19 6.72
C VAL A 86 -0.60 2.29 5.22
N LEU A 87 -0.99 1.27 4.44
CA LEU A 87 -0.88 1.27 2.98
C LEU A 87 -1.72 2.40 2.37
N LEU A 88 -2.94 2.61 2.84
CA LEU A 88 -3.78 3.71 2.39
C LEU A 88 -3.17 5.08 2.69
N LYS A 89 -2.53 5.25 3.85
CA LYS A 89 -1.83 6.51 4.19
C LYS A 89 -0.61 6.75 3.30
N THR A 90 0.17 5.71 3.02
CA THR A 90 1.39 5.81 2.20
C THR A 90 1.09 5.95 0.70
N THR A 91 0.02 5.33 0.21
CA THR A 91 -0.44 5.51 -1.19
C THR A 91 -1.01 6.91 -1.42
N ALA A 92 -1.65 7.53 -0.42
CA ALA A 92 -2.01 8.95 -0.48
C ALA A 92 -0.77 9.84 -0.65
N LEU A 93 0.33 9.55 0.05
CA LEU A 93 1.62 10.25 -0.14
C LEU A 93 2.15 10.08 -1.57
N VAL A 94 2.07 8.87 -2.15
CA VAL A 94 2.48 8.63 -3.55
C VAL A 94 1.58 9.35 -4.56
N SER A 95 0.28 9.45 -4.28
CA SER A 95 -0.64 10.28 -5.07
C SER A 95 -0.23 11.76 -5.04
N VAL A 96 0.20 12.28 -3.88
CA VAL A 96 0.75 13.64 -3.75
C VAL A 96 2.04 13.81 -4.58
N ILE A 97 2.91 12.79 -4.61
CA ILE A 97 4.10 12.81 -5.48
C ILE A 97 3.68 12.84 -6.96
N GLY A 98 2.71 12.03 -7.39
CA GLY A 98 2.17 12.08 -8.76
C GLY A 98 1.50 13.42 -9.10
N LEU A 99 0.86 14.07 -8.11
CA LEU A 99 0.34 15.43 -8.25
C LEU A 99 1.46 16.47 -8.38
N SER A 100 2.61 16.28 -7.73
CA SER A 100 3.75 17.20 -7.87
C SER A 100 4.28 17.21 -9.31
N ASP A 101 4.21 16.09 -10.03
CA ASP A 101 4.48 16.04 -11.47
C ASP A 101 3.42 16.82 -12.27
N MET A 102 2.13 16.73 -11.91
CA MET A 102 1.06 17.49 -12.57
C MET A 102 1.24 19.01 -12.39
N VAL A 103 1.66 19.45 -11.20
CA VAL A 103 2.01 20.86 -10.93
C VAL A 103 3.22 21.28 -11.75
N ARG A 104 4.22 20.40 -11.90
CA ARG A 104 5.42 20.68 -12.71
C ARG A 104 5.06 20.88 -14.19
N VAL A 105 4.24 20.00 -14.76
CA VAL A 105 3.75 20.10 -16.15
C VAL A 105 2.92 21.37 -16.35
N ALA A 106 2.03 21.70 -15.42
CA ALA A 106 1.23 22.92 -15.50
C ALA A 106 2.08 24.20 -15.37
N ALA A 107 3.13 24.17 -14.55
CA ALA A 107 4.09 25.27 -14.45
C ALA A 107 4.93 25.43 -15.74
N GLU A 108 5.30 24.34 -16.41
CA GLU A 108 5.94 24.39 -17.72
C GLU A 108 5.02 24.97 -18.80
N ALA A 109 3.78 24.51 -18.87
CA ALA A 109 2.77 25.01 -19.82
C ALA A 109 2.44 26.50 -19.58
N SER A 110 2.35 26.91 -18.31
CA SER A 110 2.18 28.31 -17.90
C SER A 110 3.34 29.19 -18.36
N ARG A 111 4.59 28.72 -18.24
CA ARG A 111 5.78 29.47 -18.69
C ARG A 111 5.83 29.60 -20.20
N ALA A 112 5.40 28.56 -20.93
CA ALA A 112 5.40 28.57 -22.40
C ALA A 112 4.36 29.54 -22.97
N THR A 113 3.17 29.61 -22.36
CA THR A 113 2.05 30.43 -22.83
C THR A 113 2.02 31.83 -22.22
N HIS A 114 2.85 32.10 -21.21
CA HIS A 114 2.80 33.31 -20.37
C HIS A 114 1.44 33.53 -19.69
N GLU A 115 0.61 32.49 -19.57
CA GLU A 115 -0.70 32.55 -18.93
C GLU A 115 -0.75 31.69 -17.66
N PRO A 116 -0.18 32.14 -16.52
CA PRO A 116 -0.11 31.33 -15.31
C PRO A 116 -1.47 31.00 -14.71
N PHE A 117 -2.43 31.92 -14.77
CA PHE A 117 -3.73 31.71 -14.17
C PHE A 117 -4.55 30.64 -14.89
N THR A 118 -4.40 30.50 -16.21
CA THR A 118 -5.17 29.55 -17.02
C THR A 118 -4.76 28.10 -16.75
N PHE A 119 -3.48 27.85 -16.44
CA PHE A 119 -2.95 26.50 -16.20
C PHE A 119 -2.84 26.14 -14.71
N LEU A 120 -2.55 27.09 -13.82
CA LEU A 120 -2.35 26.80 -12.39
C LEU A 120 -3.65 26.77 -11.58
N ILE A 121 -4.67 27.57 -11.93
CA ILE A 121 -5.95 27.59 -11.20
C ILE A 121 -6.69 26.24 -11.28
N PRO A 122 -6.83 25.59 -12.45
CA PRO A 122 -7.47 24.28 -12.53
C PRO A 122 -6.73 23.22 -11.71
N VAL A 123 -5.39 23.25 -11.75
CA VAL A 123 -4.56 22.35 -10.94
C VAL A 123 -4.74 22.60 -9.44
N ALA A 124 -4.82 23.87 -9.00
CA ALA A 124 -5.10 24.22 -7.61
C ALA A 124 -6.48 23.76 -7.14
N ILE A 125 -7.51 23.83 -7.99
CA ILE A 125 -8.86 23.34 -7.69
C ILE A 125 -8.86 21.82 -7.55
N VAL A 126 -8.24 21.11 -8.50
CA VAL A 126 -8.09 19.64 -8.44
C VAL A 126 -7.32 19.23 -7.18
N TYR A 127 -6.26 19.98 -6.83
CA TYR A 127 -5.49 19.78 -5.61
C TYR A 127 -6.36 19.93 -4.35
N LEU A 128 -7.12 21.03 -4.25
CA LEU A 128 -8.02 21.27 -3.12
C LEU A 128 -9.08 20.20 -3.00
N LEU A 129 -9.68 19.77 -4.11
CA LEU A 129 -10.68 18.70 -4.10
C LEU A 129 -10.09 17.37 -3.61
N ILE A 130 -8.92 16.99 -4.13
CA ILE A 130 -8.27 15.74 -3.71
C ILE A 130 -7.84 15.82 -2.24
N ALA A 131 -7.27 16.93 -1.79
CA ALA A 131 -6.86 17.13 -0.40
C ALA A 131 -8.05 17.12 0.56
N SER A 132 -9.10 17.89 0.27
CA SER A 132 -10.30 17.96 1.11
C SER A 132 -11.07 16.64 1.15
N VAL A 133 -11.20 15.94 0.01
CA VAL A 133 -11.84 14.62 -0.02
C VAL A 133 -11.01 13.60 0.73
N SER A 134 -9.68 13.66 0.61
CA SER A 134 -8.78 12.76 1.33
C SER A 134 -8.88 12.97 2.85
N GLU A 135 -8.75 14.20 3.34
CA GLU A 135 -8.90 14.52 4.77
C GLU A 135 -10.28 14.13 5.31
N TRP A 136 -11.35 14.44 4.57
CA TRP A 136 -12.70 14.10 4.97
C TRP A 136 -12.91 12.58 5.04
N LEU A 137 -12.39 11.84 4.05
CA LEU A 137 -12.40 10.39 4.04
C LEU A 137 -11.58 9.81 5.20
N PHE A 138 -10.41 10.37 5.51
CA PHE A 138 -9.59 9.95 6.64
C PHE A 138 -10.29 10.18 7.99
N VAL A 139 -10.90 11.36 8.20
CA VAL A 139 -11.64 11.67 9.44
C VAL A 139 -12.87 10.79 9.59
N TRP A 140 -13.57 10.50 8.48
CA TRP A 140 -14.72 9.61 8.48
C TRP A 140 -14.33 8.15 8.74
N LEU A 141 -13.30 7.64 8.07
CA LEU A 141 -12.76 6.29 8.30
C LEU A 141 -12.25 6.13 9.74
N GLN A 142 -11.56 7.15 10.26
CA GLN A 142 -11.09 7.18 11.65
C GLN A 142 -12.24 7.16 12.65
N LYS A 143 -13.28 7.99 12.46
CA LYS A 143 -14.47 7.98 13.34
C LYS A 143 -15.21 6.64 13.33
N ARG A 144 -15.25 5.95 12.19
CA ARG A 144 -15.96 4.69 12.04
C ARG A 144 -15.19 3.48 12.56
N TYR A 145 -13.86 3.57 12.64
CA TYR A 145 -12.99 2.49 13.15
C TYR A 145 -12.51 2.73 14.60
N ASN A 146 -12.64 3.94 15.14
CA ASN A 146 -12.33 4.24 16.54
C ASN A 146 -13.44 3.84 17.53
N VAL A 147 -14.44 3.07 17.10
CA VAL A 147 -15.48 2.47 17.97
C VAL A 147 -15.08 1.11 18.56
N GLY A 148 -13.79 0.71 18.47
CA GLY A 148 -13.28 -0.58 18.95
C GLY A 148 -12.26 -0.57 20.08
N PHE A 149 -11.70 0.59 20.48
CA PHE A 149 -10.74 0.67 21.60
C PHE A 149 -11.28 1.53 22.74
N GLY A 150 -12.48 1.17 23.20
CA GLY A 150 -13.10 1.70 24.41
C GLY A 150 -13.70 0.55 25.19
N GLY A 151 -12.85 -0.34 25.70
CA GLY A 151 -13.29 -1.48 26.48
C GLY A 151 -12.31 -1.82 27.60
N ARG A 152 -12.41 -1.04 28.68
CA ARG A 152 -12.09 -1.38 30.08
C ARG A 152 -10.67 -1.85 30.41
#